data_AF-A0A3N5VXW8-F1
#
_entry.id   AF-A0A3N5VXW8-F1
#
_cell.length_a   1.000
_cell.length_b   1.000
_cell.length_c   1.000
_cell.angle_alpha   90.00
_cell.angle_beta   90.00
_cell.angle_gamma   90.00
#
_symmetry.space_group_name_H-M   'P 1'
#
loop_
_entity.id
_entity.type
_entity.pdbx_description
1 polymer ?
#
loop_
_entity_poly.entity_id
_entity_poly.type
_entity_poly.pdbx_seq_one_letter_code
_entity_poly.pdbx_strand_id
1 'polypeptide(L)' 'MPVITIRGPLGSGAPEIGKLAAERLQIDYVDREIMAEVAARLDRQEEDVKEKEMPSSGLFGRIARAL' A
#
# COMPACT_ATOMS: atom_id res chain seq x y z
N MET A 1 -6.38 16.27 -2.36
CA MET A 1 -5.22 15.54 -2.91
C MET A 1 -5.68 14.11 -3.18
N PRO A 2 -5.76 13.68 -4.45
CA PRO A 2 -6.18 12.32 -4.76
C PRO A 2 -5.11 11.31 -4.31
N VAL A 3 -5.55 10.23 -3.67
CA VAL A 3 -4.68 9.12 -3.25
C VAL A 3 -5.08 7.89 -4.05
N ILE A 4 -4.12 7.29 -4.73
CA ILE A 4 -4.35 6.13 -5.60
C ILE A 4 -3.54 4.96 -5.04
N THR A 5 -4.23 3.87 -4.70
CA THR A 5 -3.59 2.63 -4.26
C THR A 5 -3.65 1.60 -5.36
N ILE A 6 -2.50 1.14 -5.84
CA ILE A 6 -2.40 0.11 -6.87
C ILE A 6 -1.80 -1.14 -6.24
N ARG A 7 -2.47 -2.27 -6.40
CA ARG A 7 -2.01 -3.59 -5.96
C ARG A 7 -2.16 -4.59 -7.09
N GLY A 8 -1.32 -5.59 -7.09
CA GLY A 8 -1.44 -6.73 -7.98
C GLY A 8 -0.53 -7.88 -7.54
N PRO A 9 -0.79 -9.10 -8.04
CA PRO A 9 0.09 -10.24 -7.80
C PRO A 9 1.49 -9.99 -8.36
N LEU A 10 2.47 -10.76 -7.87
CA LEU A 10 3.83 -10.70 -8.42
C LEU A 10 3.78 -10.93 -9.95
N GLY A 11 4.43 -10.05 -10.71
CA GLY A 11 4.43 -10.10 -12.17
C GLY A 11 3.22 -9.43 -12.85
N SER A 12 2.29 -8.79 -12.12
CA SER A 12 1.13 -8.13 -12.71
C SER A 12 1.40 -6.78 -13.38
N GLY A 13 2.62 -6.25 -13.27
CA GLY A 13 2.94 -4.90 -13.74
C GLY A 13 2.42 -3.77 -12.83
N ALA A 14 2.02 -4.07 -11.58
CA ALA A 14 1.44 -3.06 -10.68
C ALA A 14 2.38 -1.88 -10.38
N PRO A 15 3.69 -2.07 -10.09
CA PRO A 15 4.64 -0.97 -9.92
C PRO A 15 4.76 -0.08 -11.17
N GLU A 16 4.77 -0.68 -12.36
CA GLU A 16 4.92 0.01 -13.64
C GLU A 16 3.71 0.91 -13.92
N ILE A 17 2.50 0.39 -13.69
CA ILE A 17 1.27 1.18 -13.79
C ILE A 17 1.24 2.30 -12.75
N GLY A 18 1.71 2.05 -11.53
CA GLY A 18 1.81 3.06 -10.48
C GLY A 18 2.72 4.22 -10.86
N LYS A 19 3.92 3.92 -11.37
CA LYS A 19 4.86 4.95 -11.86
C LYS A 19 4.27 5.75 -13.02
N LEU A 20 3.66 5.09 -14.00
CA LEU A 20 3.03 5.75 -15.15
C LEU A 20 1.85 6.65 -14.73
N ALA A 21 1.04 6.19 -13.78
CA ALA A 21 -0.07 6.97 -13.26
C ALA A 21 0.43 8.22 -12.51
N ALA A 22 1.45 8.06 -11.67
CA ALA A 22 2.08 9.17 -10.95
C ALA A 22 2.66 10.23 -11.90
N GLU A 23 3.39 9.79 -12.93
CA GLU A 23 3.92 10.67 -13.98
C GLU A 23 2.81 11.42 -14.71
N ARG A 24 1.76 10.74 -15.16
CA ARG A 24 0.66 11.39 -15.90
C ARG A 24 -0.16 12.36 -15.07
N LEU A 25 -0.32 12.07 -13.78
CA LEU A 25 -1.09 12.90 -12.86
C LEU A 25 -0.24 13.97 -12.16
N GLN A 26 1.08 13.95 -12.36
CA GLN A 26 2.03 14.83 -11.69
C GLN A 26 1.87 14.76 -10.16
N ILE A 27 1.79 13.54 -9.63
CA ILE A 27 1.69 13.25 -8.18
C ILE A 27 2.88 12.41 -7.73
N ASP A 28 3.13 12.39 -6.43
CA ASP A 28 4.20 11.58 -5.84
C ASP A 28 3.90 10.08 -5.99
N TYR A 29 4.92 9.31 -6.38
CA TYR A 29 4.90 7.86 -6.37
C TYR A 29 5.51 7.34 -5.06
N VAL A 30 4.77 6.49 -4.35
CA VAL A 30 5.22 5.85 -3.11
C VAL A 30 5.16 4.34 -3.28
N ASP A 31 6.30 3.67 -3.16
CA ASP A 31 6.40 2.21 -3.20
C ASP A 31 6.68 1.61 -1.82
N ARG A 32 6.85 0.28 -1.80
CA ARG A 32 7.12 -0.49 -0.59
C ARG A 32 8.48 -0.20 0.03
N GLU A 33 9.48 0.17 -0.75
CA GLU A 33 10.82 0.48 -0.23
C GLU A 33 10.77 1.81 0.53
N ILE A 34 10.11 2.82 -0.05
CA ILE A 34 9.86 4.11 0.61
C ILE A 34 9.05 3.90 1.90
N MET A 35 8.00 3.07 1.86
CA MET A 35 7.19 2.76 3.04
C MET A 35 8.02 2.08 4.15
N ALA A 36 8.86 1.11 3.79
CA ALA A 36 9.73 0.40 4.74
C ALA A 36 10.78 1.33 5.37
N GLU A 37 11.39 2.20 4.57
CA GLU A 37 12.36 3.19 5.07
C GLU A 37 11.70 4.16 6.06
N VAL A 38 10.51 4.68 5.71
CA VAL A 38 9.76 5.57 6.59
C VAL A 38 9.34 4.86 7.89
N ALA A 39 8.91 3.60 7.81
CA ALA A 39 8.57 2.81 8.99
C ALA A 39 9.77 2.62 9.93
N ALA A 40 10.95 2.29 9.38
CA ALA A 40 12.18 2.16 10.14
C ALA A 40 12.57 3.48 10.84
N ARG A 41 12.44 4.61 10.15
CA ARG A 41 12.68 5.94 10.73
C ARG A 41 11.70 6.31 11.85
N LEU A 42 10.50 5.75 11.83
CA LEU A 42 9.43 6.01 12.80
C LEU A 42 9.36 4.96 13.94
N ASP A 43 10.34 4.06 14.01
CA ASP A 43 10.38 2.94 14.98
C ASP A 43 9.08 2.11 14.98
N ARG A 44 8.56 1.83 13.78
CA ARG A 44 7.37 0.99 13.57
C ARG A 44 7.77 -0.41 13.14
N GLN A 45 7.11 -1.42 13.71
CA GLN A 45 7.33 -2.80 13.30
C GLN A 45 6.80 -3.04 11.89
N GLU A 46 7.51 -3.84 11.09
CA GLU A 46 7.10 -4.17 9.72
C GLU A 46 5.71 -4.81 9.68
N GLU A 47 5.37 -5.62 10.68
CA GLU A 47 4.06 -6.28 10.80
C GLU A 47 2.91 -5.25 10.84
N ASP A 48 3.09 -4.15 11.58
CA ASP A 48 2.09 -3.07 11.68
C ASP A 48 1.86 -2.37 10.33
N VAL A 49 2.91 -2.29 9.51
CA VAL A 49 2.87 -1.66 8.18
C VAL A 49 2.21 -2.61 7.18
N LYS A 50 2.63 -3.88 7.18
CA LYS A 50 2.04 -4.93 6.33
C LYS A 50 0.54 -5.05 6.57
N GLU A 51 0.09 -5.04 7.83
CA GLU A 51 -1.33 -5.12 8.15
C GLU A 51 -2.12 -3.93 7.60
N LYS A 52 -1.54 -2.72 7.60
CA LYS A 52 -2.15 -1.52 7.01
C LYS A 52 -2.09 -1.48 5.49
N GLU A 53 -1.10 -2.13 4.87
CA GLU A 53 -1.03 -2.32 3.43
C GLU A 53 -2.05 -3.37 2.92
N MET A 54 -2.48 -4.29 3.79
CA MET A 54 -3.48 -5.30 3.45
C MET A 54 -4.86 -4.64 3.20
N PRO A 55 -5.69 -5.21 2.30
CA PRO A 55 -7.04 -4.71 2.13
C PRO A 55 -7.75 -4.72 3.48
N SER A 56 -8.57 -3.69 3.75
CA SER A 56 -9.65 -3.87 4.72
C SER A 56 -10.41 -5.11 4.27
N SER A 57 -10.52 -6.08 5.17
CA SER A 57 -11.32 -7.27 4.92
C SER A 57 -12.69 -6.86 4.36
N GLY A 58 -13.21 -7.66 3.43
CA GLY A 58 -14.62 -7.53 3.05
C GLY A 58 -15.51 -7.62 4.29
N LEU A 59 -16.81 -7.29 4.16
CA LEU A 59 -17.75 -7.22 5.29
C LEU A 59 -17.58 -8.40 6.29
N PHE A 60 -17.42 -9.62 5.76
CA PHE A 60 -17.18 -10.84 6.54
C PHE A 60 -15.90 -10.82 7.38
N GLY A 61 -14.76 -10.40 6.83
CA GLY A 61 -13.52 -10.37 7.62
C GLY A 61 -13.44 -9.17 8.56
N ARG A 62 -14.34 -8.18 8.47
CA ARG A 62 -14.48 -7.13 9.50
C ARG A 62 -15.24 -7.66 10.71
N ILE A 63 -16.30 -8.46 10.47
CA ILE A 63 -17.05 -9.15 11.52
C ILE A 63 -16.16 -10.16 12.25
N ALA A 64 -15.37 -10.95 11.53
CA ALA A 64 -14.47 -11.95 12.13
C ALA A 64 -13.35 -11.36 13.00
N ARG A 65 -13.01 -10.07 12.84
CA ARG A 65 -12.03 -9.37 13.68
C ARG A 65 -12.66 -8.76 14.94
N ALA A 66 -13.98 -8.57 14.97
CA ALA A 66 -14.71 -7.94 16.06
C ALA A 66 -15.31 -8.96 17.06
N LEU A 67 -15.26 -10.26 16.74
CA LEU A 67 -15.58 -11.39 17.59
C LEU A 67 -14.30 -11.98 18.19
#